data_AF-A0A7S0FU34-F1
#
_entry.id   AF-A0A7S0FU34-F1
#
_cell.length_a   1.000
_cell.length_b   1.000
_cell.length_c   1.000
_cell.angle_alpha   90.00
_cell.angle_beta   90.00
_cell.angle_gamma   90.00
#
_symmetry.space_group_name_H-M   'P 1'
#
loop_
_entity.id
_entity.type
_entity.pdbx_description
1 polymer ?
#
loop_
_entity_poly.entity_id
_entity_poly.type
_entity_poly.pdbx_seq_one_letter_code
_entity_poly.pdbx_strand_id
1 'polypeptide(L)'
;NVQVKINNEGYVAVVHDTFVMQNHMIPAHVNAEETLNWFKPYWDGGIFPTPANGCGNCRQTTHVTGIDACICDANVIDERVFSVDAASVEEIVSILSIGAIDPFIADADSYNAVSKAGYIVHFKGAASTTYDADTIFELNH
;
A
#
# COMPACT_ATOMS: atom_id res chain seq x y z
N ASN A 1 5.47 4.01 14.55
CA ASN A 1 5.18 5.01 13.51
C ASN A 1 5.50 4.38 12.17
N VAL A 2 4.55 4.35 11.24
CA VAL A 2 4.79 3.83 9.89
C VAL A 2 5.42 4.96 9.08
N GLN A 3 6.45 4.65 8.32
CA GLN A 3 7.07 5.62 7.42
C GLN A 3 6.95 5.09 6.00
N VAL A 4 6.89 6.03 5.06
CA VAL A 4 6.83 5.72 3.65
C VAL A 4 7.95 6.41 2.91
N LYS A 5 8.57 5.68 2.00
CA LYS A 5 9.52 6.23 1.04
C LYS A 5 8.79 6.53 -0.26
N ILE A 6 9.12 7.66 -0.88
CA ILE A 6 8.58 8.10 -2.16
C ILE A 6 9.74 8.22 -3.15
N ASN A 7 9.64 7.53 -4.29
CA ASN A 7 10.62 7.63 -5.36
C ASN A 7 10.30 8.81 -6.31
N ASN A 8 11.18 9.07 -7.28
CA ASN A 8 11.01 10.18 -8.22
C ASN A 8 9.87 10.01 -9.23
N GLU A 9 9.21 8.84 -9.22
CA GLU A 9 8.06 8.50 -10.07
C GLU A 9 6.73 8.53 -9.28
N GLY A 10 6.78 8.84 -7.98
CA GLY A 10 5.61 8.90 -7.11
C GLY A 10 5.15 7.53 -6.61
N TYR A 11 5.94 6.47 -6.73
CA TYR A 11 5.65 5.21 -6.07
C TYR A 11 5.98 5.32 -4.58
N VAL A 12 5.21 4.58 -3.78
CA VAL A 12 5.34 4.50 -2.33
C VAL A 12 5.78 3.10 -1.91
N ALA A 13 6.72 3.05 -0.98
CA ALA A 13 7.06 1.84 -0.27
C ALA A 13 6.94 2.07 1.24
N VAL A 14 6.32 1.10 1.92
CA VAL A 14 6.25 1.11 3.38
C VAL A 14 7.62 0.71 3.92
N VAL A 15 8.17 1.55 4.80
CA VAL A 15 9.50 1.35 5.37
C VAL A 15 9.38 1.37 6.90
N HIS A 16 9.98 0.37 7.53
CA HIS A 16 10.10 0.30 8.97
C HIS A 16 11.50 0.78 9.37
N ASP A 17 11.58 1.49 10.49
CA ASP A 17 12.86 1.84 11.11
C ASP A 17 13.82 2.61 10.18
N THR A 18 13.53 3.90 9.97
CA THR A 18 14.40 4.81 9.19
C THR A 18 15.38 5.60 10.08
N PHE A 19 15.99 4.95 11.10
CA PHE A 19 17.06 5.60 11.83
C PHE A 19 18.18 6.03 10.88
N VAL A 20 18.61 7.27 11.02
CA VAL A 20 19.75 7.80 10.30
C VAL A 20 20.99 7.16 10.90
N MET A 21 21.66 6.28 10.15
CA MET A 21 23.00 5.84 10.54
C MET A 21 23.95 7.05 10.51
N GLN A 22 25.00 7.01 11.33
CA GLN A 22 26.08 8.00 11.23
C GLN A 22 26.52 8.09 9.75
N ASN A 23 26.34 9.27 9.13
CA ASN A 23 26.52 9.61 7.70
C ASN A 23 25.27 9.64 6.78
N HIS A 24 24.05 9.78 7.30
CA HIS A 24 22.84 9.91 6.46
C HIS A 24 22.53 8.68 5.58
N MET A 25 23.21 7.56 5.81
CA MET A 25 22.98 6.32 5.08
C MET A 25 21.71 5.64 5.56
N ILE A 26 20.92 5.20 4.60
CA ILE A 26 19.66 4.51 4.80
C ILE A 26 19.92 3.00 4.82
N PRO A 27 19.37 2.23 5.79
CA PRO A 27 19.42 0.78 5.77
C PRO A 27 18.94 0.16 4.43
N ALA A 28 19.52 -0.98 4.06
CA ALA A 28 19.25 -1.66 2.78
C ALA A 28 17.76 -2.00 2.56
N HIS A 29 16.98 -2.26 3.63
CA HIS A 29 15.54 -2.52 3.51
C HIS A 29 14.71 -1.28 3.13
N VAL A 30 15.32 -0.09 3.10
CA VAL A 30 14.74 1.19 2.67
C VAL A 30 15.40 1.64 1.35
N ASN A 31 16.26 0.82 0.75
CA ASN A 31 16.91 1.05 -0.53
C ASN A 31 15.89 1.01 -1.67
N ALA A 32 15.95 1.98 -2.59
CA ALA A 32 14.96 2.09 -3.66
C ALA A 32 15.00 0.93 -4.67
N GLU A 33 16.19 0.38 -4.89
CA GLU A 33 16.42 -0.71 -5.85
C GLU A 33 16.12 -2.09 -5.24
N GLU A 34 16.04 -2.20 -3.91
CA GLU A 34 15.89 -3.50 -3.20
C GLU A 34 14.54 -3.63 -2.49
N THR A 35 13.80 -2.54 -2.35
CA THR A 35 12.42 -2.55 -1.85
C THR A 35 11.51 -3.20 -2.91
N LEU A 36 10.90 -4.34 -2.54
CA LEU A 36 9.98 -5.08 -3.40
C LEU A 36 8.50 -4.71 -3.16
N ASN A 37 8.23 -3.78 -2.25
CA ASN A 37 6.87 -3.38 -1.85
C ASN A 37 6.48 -1.99 -2.39
N TRP A 38 6.96 -1.63 -3.59
CA TRP A 38 6.51 -0.43 -4.29
C TRP A 38 5.08 -0.59 -4.78
N PHE A 39 4.23 0.37 -4.48
CA PHE A 39 2.90 0.51 -5.06
C PHE A 39 2.65 1.96 -5.47
N LYS A 40 1.74 2.16 -6.41
CA LYS A 40 1.39 3.51 -6.89
C LYS A 40 0.15 4.01 -6.13
N PRO A 41 0.29 4.98 -5.23
CA PRO A 41 -0.87 5.58 -4.58
C PRO A 41 -1.56 6.59 -5.51
N TYR A 42 -2.73 7.06 -5.08
CA TYR A 42 -3.35 8.24 -5.64
C TYR A 42 -2.69 9.52 -5.11
N TRP A 43 -2.27 10.40 -6.01
CA TRP A 43 -1.77 11.73 -5.68
C TRP A 43 -2.73 12.79 -6.21
N ASP A 44 -3.29 13.60 -5.31
CA ASP A 44 -4.15 14.72 -5.71
C ASP A 44 -3.37 15.70 -6.62
N GLY A 45 -3.95 16.01 -7.77
CA GLY A 45 -3.31 16.80 -8.81
C GLY A 45 -2.04 16.19 -9.43
N GLY A 46 -1.72 14.92 -9.14
CA GLY A 46 -0.46 14.29 -9.56
C GLY A 46 0.78 14.87 -8.87
N ILE A 47 0.61 15.58 -7.75
CA ILE A 47 1.69 16.24 -7.01
C ILE A 47 2.09 15.36 -5.83
N PHE A 48 3.38 15.05 -5.75
CA PHE A 48 3.95 14.23 -4.69
C PHE A 48 5.28 14.78 -4.20
N PRO A 49 5.70 14.48 -2.96
CA PRO A 49 7.02 14.83 -2.46
C PRO A 49 8.13 14.28 -3.36
N THR A 50 9.03 15.15 -3.79
CA THR A 50 10.23 14.79 -4.55
C THR A 50 11.42 15.61 -4.05
N PRO A 51 12.66 15.13 -4.18
CA PRO A 51 13.83 15.95 -3.88
C PRO A 51 13.82 17.29 -4.66
N ALA A 52 13.30 17.29 -5.89
CA ALA A 52 13.17 18.49 -6.73
C ALA A 52 12.21 19.55 -6.14
N ASN A 53 11.22 19.16 -5.34
CA ASN A 53 10.33 20.08 -4.62
C ASN A 53 10.66 20.22 -3.13
N GLY A 54 11.87 19.79 -2.72
CA GLY A 54 12.33 19.86 -1.33
C GLY A 54 11.64 18.88 -0.40
N CYS A 55 11.04 17.81 -0.93
CA CYS A 55 10.29 16.79 -0.18
C CYS A 55 9.08 17.31 0.62
N GLY A 56 8.64 18.56 0.44
CA GLY A 56 7.52 19.12 1.20
C GLY A 56 7.75 19.02 2.72
N ASN A 57 6.83 18.36 3.43
CA ASN A 57 6.93 18.11 4.89
C ASN A 57 7.73 16.83 5.23
N CYS A 58 8.29 16.16 4.24
CA CYS A 58 9.02 14.92 4.38
C CYS A 58 10.52 15.16 4.50
N ARG A 59 11.23 14.18 5.05
CA ARG A 59 12.70 14.23 5.16
C ARG A 59 13.32 13.76 3.85
N GLN A 60 14.19 14.57 3.25
CA GLN A 60 15.04 14.13 2.15
C GLN A 60 16.08 13.12 2.64
N THR A 61 16.38 12.14 1.81
CA THR A 61 17.37 11.11 2.11
C THR A 61 18.13 10.73 0.85
N THR A 62 19.41 10.39 1.01
CA THR A 62 20.30 10.07 -0.11
C THR A 62 20.76 8.63 0.03
N HIS A 63 20.56 7.83 -1.01
CA HIS A 63 21.05 6.46 -1.08
C HIS A 63 22.57 6.42 -1.23
N VAL A 64 23.19 5.29 -0.90
CA VAL A 64 24.65 5.09 -1.06
C VAL A 64 25.12 5.19 -2.51
N THR A 65 24.22 5.02 -3.49
CA THR A 65 24.49 5.25 -4.93
C THR A 65 24.30 6.71 -5.36
N GLY A 66 23.91 7.60 -4.43
CA GLY A 66 23.68 9.03 -4.69
C GLY A 66 22.26 9.38 -5.15
N ILE A 67 21.32 8.43 -5.14
CA ILE A 67 19.93 8.68 -5.52
C ILE A 67 19.16 9.27 -4.32
N ASP A 68 18.63 10.47 -4.50
CA ASP A 68 17.78 11.13 -3.51
C ASP A 68 16.33 10.61 -3.54
N ALA A 69 15.71 10.57 -2.36
CA ALA A 69 14.30 10.21 -2.17
C ALA A 69 13.70 10.99 -0.98
N CYS A 70 12.38 10.89 -0.81
CA CYS A 70 11.68 11.49 0.32
C CYS A 70 11.15 10.41 1.26
N ILE A 71 11.34 10.59 2.57
CA ILE A 71 10.76 9.74 3.62
C ILE A 71 9.75 10.58 4.41
N CYS A 72 8.49 10.15 4.40
CA CYS A 72 7.39 10.79 5.10
C CYS A 72 6.92 9.92 6.26
N ASP A 73 6.52 10.53 7.36
CA ASP A 73 5.69 9.84 8.34
C ASP A 73 4.31 9.60 7.71
N ALA A 74 3.80 8.38 7.87
CA ALA A 74 2.50 7.99 7.38
C ALA A 74 1.57 7.68 8.55
N ASN A 75 0.38 8.25 8.50
CA ASN A 75 -0.73 7.85 9.36
C ASN A 75 -1.50 6.75 8.64
N VAL A 76 -1.58 5.58 9.27
CA VAL A 76 -2.50 4.53 8.82
C VAL A 76 -3.87 4.89 9.37
N ILE A 77 -4.82 5.11 8.46
CA ILE A 77 -6.22 5.35 8.80
C ILE A 77 -6.98 4.11 8.32
N ASP A 78 -7.53 3.36 9.26
CA ASP A 78 -8.38 2.22 8.95
C ASP A 78 -9.81 2.73 8.73
N GLU A 79 -10.19 2.88 7.46
CA GLU A 79 -11.55 3.25 7.08
C GLU A 79 -12.16 2.17 6.19
N ARG A 80 -13.38 1.75 6.55
CA ARG A 80 -14.15 0.81 5.73
C ARG A 80 -14.70 1.53 4.51
N VAL A 81 -14.21 1.16 3.34
CA VAL A 81 -14.61 1.75 2.05
C VAL A 81 -15.77 1.02 1.35
N PHE A 82 -16.05 -0.23 1.73
CA PHE A 82 -17.22 -0.98 1.25
C PHE A 82 -18.11 -1.38 2.42
N SER A 83 -19.41 -1.08 2.31
CA SER A 83 -20.45 -1.60 3.23
C SER A 83 -21.46 -2.50 2.52
N VAL A 84 -21.36 -2.60 1.19
CA VAL A 84 -22.22 -3.35 0.28
C VAL A 84 -21.37 -3.84 -0.89
N ASP A 85 -21.95 -4.71 -1.72
CA ASP A 85 -21.33 -5.15 -2.98
C ASP A 85 -20.91 -3.95 -3.84
N ALA A 86 -19.68 -3.98 -4.34
CA ALA A 86 -19.22 -3.01 -5.33
C ALA A 86 -20.04 -3.18 -6.63
N ALA A 87 -20.36 -2.06 -7.27
CA ALA A 87 -21.11 -2.03 -8.52
C ALA A 87 -20.33 -2.61 -9.70
N SER A 88 -19.00 -2.61 -9.64
CA SER A 88 -18.12 -3.07 -10.72
C SER A 88 -16.70 -3.40 -10.26
N VAL A 89 -15.95 -4.10 -11.11
CA VAL A 89 -14.49 -4.32 -10.92
C VAL A 89 -13.74 -2.98 -10.96
N GLU A 90 -14.16 -2.07 -11.83
CA GLU A 90 -13.57 -0.74 -11.98
C GLU A 90 -13.69 0.09 -10.69
N GLU A 91 -14.82 0.00 -9.99
CA GLU A 91 -14.99 0.63 -8.68
C GLU A 91 -13.99 0.07 -7.65
N ILE A 92 -13.84 -1.26 -7.59
CA ILE A 92 -12.89 -1.92 -6.67
C ILE A 92 -11.47 -1.42 -6.93
N VAL A 93 -11.04 -1.41 -8.19
CA VAL A 93 -9.68 -0.96 -8.58
C VAL A 93 -9.49 0.55 -8.35
N SER A 94 -10.57 1.35 -8.45
CA SER A 94 -10.48 2.79 -8.18
C SER A 94 -10.31 3.12 -6.70
N ILE A 95 -10.82 2.27 -5.80
CA ILE A 95 -10.83 2.47 -4.35
C ILE A 95 -9.66 1.72 -3.68
N LEU A 96 -9.50 0.44 -3.99
CA LEU A 96 -8.44 -0.41 -3.45
C LEU A 96 -7.21 -0.35 -4.34
N SER A 97 -6.21 0.42 -3.90
CA SER A 97 -4.95 0.60 -4.64
C SER A 97 -3.85 -0.38 -4.23
N ILE A 98 -4.08 -1.23 -3.23
CA ILE A 98 -3.10 -2.18 -2.70
C ILE A 98 -3.74 -3.58 -2.72
N GLY A 99 -2.99 -4.56 -3.20
CA GLY A 99 -3.42 -5.96 -3.20
C GLY A 99 -3.36 -6.59 -1.81
N ALA A 100 -4.12 -7.67 -1.62
CA ALA A 100 -4.07 -8.50 -0.42
C ALA A 100 -3.30 -9.81 -0.71
N ILE A 101 -2.89 -10.49 0.36
CA ILE A 101 -2.38 -11.87 0.26
C ILE A 101 -3.54 -12.82 -0.10
N ASP A 102 -3.24 -13.87 -0.85
CA ASP A 102 -4.21 -14.93 -1.14
C ASP A 102 -4.71 -15.55 0.19
N PRO A 103 -6.02 -15.51 0.47
CA PRO A 103 -6.58 -16.02 1.72
C PRO A 103 -6.36 -17.52 1.92
N PHE A 104 -6.29 -18.31 0.84
CA PHE A 104 -6.04 -19.75 0.93
C PHE A 104 -4.60 -20.06 1.35
N ILE A 105 -3.66 -19.14 1.13
CA ILE A 105 -2.27 -19.27 1.57
C ILE A 105 -2.10 -18.75 2.99
N ALA A 106 -2.68 -17.59 3.29
CA ALA A 106 -2.46 -16.91 4.56
C ALA A 106 -3.21 -17.55 5.74
N ASP A 107 -4.46 -17.98 5.51
CA ASP A 107 -5.36 -18.46 6.55
C ASP A 107 -6.43 -19.37 5.94
N ALA A 108 -5.98 -20.54 5.48
CA ALA A 108 -6.84 -21.55 4.88
C ALA A 108 -8.01 -21.91 5.81
N ASP A 109 -9.19 -22.13 5.25
CA ASP A 109 -10.45 -22.46 5.94
C ASP A 109 -11.06 -21.34 6.81
N SER A 110 -10.38 -20.20 6.97
CA SER A 110 -10.92 -19.05 7.71
C SER A 110 -11.77 -18.12 6.85
N TYR A 111 -11.78 -18.29 5.53
CA TYR A 111 -12.51 -17.45 4.59
C TYR A 111 -13.64 -18.20 3.87
N ASN A 112 -14.77 -17.52 3.70
CA ASN A 112 -15.87 -17.95 2.86
C ASN A 112 -15.89 -17.11 1.57
N ALA A 113 -15.79 -17.79 0.42
CA ALA A 113 -15.80 -17.15 -0.89
C ALA A 113 -17.24 -17.05 -1.44
N VAL A 114 -17.62 -15.85 -1.87
CA VAL A 114 -18.91 -15.56 -2.48
C VAL A 114 -18.68 -14.97 -3.87
N SER A 115 -19.07 -15.70 -4.91
CA SER A 115 -19.03 -15.21 -6.28
C SER A 115 -20.03 -14.07 -6.50
N LYS A 116 -19.55 -12.99 -7.10
CA LYS A 116 -20.32 -11.82 -7.54
C LYS A 116 -20.19 -11.64 -9.05
N ALA A 117 -20.87 -10.63 -9.60
CA ALA A 117 -20.77 -10.30 -11.01
C ALA A 117 -19.39 -9.69 -11.33
N GLY A 118 -18.46 -10.53 -11.80
CA GLY A 118 -17.13 -10.11 -12.26
C GLY A 118 -15.99 -10.21 -11.23
N TYR A 119 -16.30 -10.56 -9.98
CA TYR A 119 -15.31 -10.70 -8.90
C TYR A 119 -15.80 -11.70 -7.84
N ILE A 120 -14.91 -12.09 -6.94
CA ILE A 120 -15.19 -12.93 -5.78
C ILE A 120 -14.89 -12.12 -4.52
N VAL A 121 -15.76 -12.23 -3.52
CA VAL A 121 -15.55 -11.64 -2.19
C VAL A 121 -15.25 -12.74 -1.20
N HIS A 122 -14.13 -12.61 -0.50
CA HIS A 122 -13.73 -13.51 0.57
C HIS A 122 -14.02 -12.83 1.90
N PHE A 123 -15.03 -13.33 2.62
CA PHE A 123 -15.38 -12.88 3.96
C PHE A 123 -14.70 -13.75 5.00
N LYS A 124 -14.14 -13.13 6.04
CA LYS A 124 -13.53 -13.88 7.14
C LYS A 124 -14.60 -14.44 8.08
N GLY A 125 -14.42 -15.68 8.48
CA GLY A 125 -15.38 -16.49 9.23
C GLY A 125 -16.31 -17.29 8.31
N ALA A 126 -16.50 -18.56 8.63
CA ALA A 126 -17.17 -19.57 7.78
C ALA A 126 -18.60 -19.24 7.31
N ALA A 127 -19.24 -18.19 7.85
CA ALA A 127 -20.59 -17.77 7.48
C ALA A 127 -20.75 -16.23 7.40
N SER A 128 -19.65 -15.47 7.39
CA SER A 128 -19.73 -14.01 7.33
C SER A 128 -20.15 -13.54 5.94
N THR A 129 -20.96 -12.49 5.93
CA THR A 129 -21.32 -11.69 4.74
C THR A 129 -21.13 -10.20 5.02
N THR A 130 -20.39 -9.89 6.10
CA THR A 130 -20.18 -8.51 6.54
C THR A 130 -18.91 -7.97 5.92
N TYR A 131 -19.02 -6.82 5.27
CA TYR A 131 -17.88 -6.07 4.78
C TYR A 131 -17.16 -5.36 5.95
N ASP A 132 -15.90 -5.68 6.12
CA ASP A 132 -15.02 -5.16 7.16
C ASP A 132 -13.55 -5.10 6.68
N ALA A 133 -12.63 -4.79 7.59
CA ALA A 133 -11.20 -4.65 7.28
C ALA A 133 -10.52 -5.97 6.88
N ASP A 134 -11.14 -7.12 7.15
CA ASP A 134 -10.64 -8.44 6.77
C ASP A 134 -11.20 -8.91 5.41
N THR A 135 -12.08 -8.13 4.77
CA THR A 135 -12.70 -8.54 3.50
C THR A 135 -11.71 -8.42 2.33
N ILE A 136 -11.55 -9.50 1.56
CA ILE A 136 -10.65 -9.55 0.40
C ILE A 136 -11.46 -9.66 -0.89
N PHE A 137 -11.11 -8.85 -1.89
CA PHE A 137 -11.69 -8.92 -3.23
C PHE A 137 -10.72 -9.62 -4.18
N GLU A 138 -11.19 -10.66 -4.87
CA GLU A 138 -10.48 -11.34 -5.95
C GLU A 138 -11.13 -10.96 -7.28
N LEU A 139 -10.33 -10.39 -8.18
CA LEU A 139 -10.78 -9.92 -9.48
C LEU A 139 -10.53 -10.99 -10.54
N ASN A 140 -11.58 -11.44 -11.22
CA ASN A 140 -11.45 -12.37 -12.33
C ASN A 140 -10.95 -11.58 -13.56
N HIS A 141 -9.71 -11.85 -13.97
CA HIS A 141 -9.14 -11.31 -15.21
C HIS A 141 -9.49 -12.18 -16.43
#